data_AF-A0A7K3IZS4-F1
#
_entry.id   AF-A0A7K3IZS4-F1
#
_cell.length_a   1.000
_cell.length_b   1.000
_cell.length_c   1.000
_cell.angle_alpha   90.00
_cell.angle_beta   90.00
_cell.angle_gamma   90.00
#
_symmetry.space_group_name_H-M   'P 1'
#
loop_
_entity.id
_entity.type
_entity.pdbx_description
1 polymer ?
#
loop_
_entity_poly.entity_id
_entity_poly.type
_entity_poly.pdbx_seq_one_letter_code
_entity_poly.pdbx_strand_id
1 'polypeptide(L)'
;DFFQQLPRNGEPATEKTEFYFLFDRNNIYVGIRCYDDPELITAKELARDVSLSDDDRIQVIFDTYLDGRSGYWFQLGPRGSIGDALVDDNGKNFN
;
A
#
# COMPACT_ATOMS: atom_id res chain seq x y z
N ASP A 1 3.57 -1.34 15.53
CA ASP A 1 3.72 0.11 15.38
C ASP A 1 4.35 0.44 14.05
N PHE A 2 3.96 1.58 13.47
CA PHE A 2 4.45 2.06 12.19
C PHE A 2 5.53 3.14 12.38
N PHE A 3 6.51 3.14 11.49
CA PHE A 3 7.62 4.07 11.49
C PHE A 3 7.73 4.74 10.13
N GLN A 4 8.17 5.99 10.15
CA GLN A 4 8.35 6.76 8.93
C GLN A 4 9.58 6.27 8.16
N GLN A 5 9.45 6.16 6.84
CA GLN A 5 10.63 6.02 5.97
C GLN A 5 11.20 7.39 5.60
N LEU A 6 10.31 8.34 5.34
CA LEU A 6 10.55 9.75 5.03
C LEU A 6 9.50 10.59 5.79
N PRO A 7 9.79 11.87 6.11
CA PRO A 7 11.08 12.55 5.98
C PRO A 7 12.10 12.15 7.06
N ARG A 8 11.64 11.63 8.21
CA ARG A 8 12.48 11.28 9.35
C ARG A 8 12.49 9.78 9.58
N ASN A 9 13.44 9.11 8.93
CA ASN A 9 13.53 7.66 8.95
C ASN A 9 13.60 7.09 10.38
N GLY A 10 12.73 6.14 10.70
CA GLY A 10 12.71 5.44 11.99
C GLY A 10 11.98 6.17 13.12
N GLU A 11 11.52 7.41 12.93
CA GLU A 11 10.62 8.06 13.89
C GLU A 11 9.22 7.42 13.85
N PRO A 12 8.45 7.47 14.95
CA PRO A 12 7.06 7.03 14.95
C PRO A 12 6.26 7.72 13.84
N ALA A 13 5.32 7.01 13.22
CA ALA A 13 4.39 7.61 12.27
C ALA A 13 3.66 8.81 12.90
N THR A 14 3.59 9.93 12.19
CA THR A 14 2.90 11.15 12.59
C THR A 14 1.38 11.00 12.48
N GLU A 15 0.94 10.25 11.47
CA GLU A 15 -0.45 9.94 11.20
C GLU A 15 -0.76 8.53 11.65
N LYS A 16 -1.80 8.39 12.47
CA LYS A 16 -2.23 7.07 12.95
C LYS A 16 -2.73 6.25 11.77
N THR A 17 -2.27 5.02 11.64
CA THR A 17 -2.78 4.06 10.67
C THR A 17 -3.02 2.70 11.33
N GLU A 18 -4.14 2.07 11.01
CA GLU A 18 -4.54 0.76 11.52
C GLU A 18 -4.70 -0.22 10.35
N PHE A 19 -4.05 -1.38 10.44
CA PHE A 19 -4.21 -2.47 9.49
C PHE A 19 -4.87 -3.67 10.17
N TYR A 20 -5.82 -4.27 9.48
CA TYR A 20 -6.55 -5.46 9.87
C TYR A 20 -6.35 -6.52 8.80
N PHE A 21 -5.91 -7.71 9.21
CA PHE A 21 -5.75 -8.85 8.33
C PHE A 21 -6.68 -9.96 8.81
N LEU A 22 -7.55 -10.40 7.92
CA LEU A 22 -8.41 -11.56 8.11
C LEU A 22 -8.20 -12.51 6.94
N PHE A 23 -8.46 -13.79 7.13
CA PHE A 23 -8.38 -14.74 6.05
C PHE A 23 -9.39 -15.87 6.24
N ASP A 24 -9.80 -16.46 5.12
CA ASP A 24 -10.50 -17.73 5.10
C ASP A 24 -9.72 -18.73 4.23
N ARG A 25 -10.36 -19.83 3.82
CA ARG A 25 -9.71 -20.87 3.00
C ARG A 25 -9.24 -20.35 1.63
N ASN A 26 -9.90 -19.33 1.11
CA ASN A 26 -9.79 -18.90 -0.28
C ASN A 26 -9.35 -17.44 -0.42
N ASN A 27 -9.50 -16.62 0.62
CA ASN A 27 -9.31 -15.18 0.54
C ASN A 27 -8.47 -14.64 1.70
N ILE A 28 -7.73 -13.58 1.40
CA ILE A 28 -7.15 -12.67 2.39
C ILE A 28 -7.94 -11.36 2.29
N TYR A 29 -8.40 -10.86 3.42
CA TYR A 29 -9.07 -9.58 3.54
C TYR A 29 -8.14 -8.61 4.27
N VAL A 30 -7.92 -7.46 3.65
CA VAL A 30 -7.13 -6.38 4.22
C VAL A 30 -8.04 -5.20 4.48
N GLY A 31 -8.22 -4.86 5.76
CA GLY A 31 -8.90 -3.66 6.22
C GLY A 31 -7.87 -2.61 6.62
N ILE A 32 -8.05 -1.37 6.17
CA ILE A 32 -7.07 -0.30 6.40
C ILE A 32 -7.83 0.94 6.84
N ARG A 33 -7.36 1.59 7.90
CA ARG A 33 -7.89 2.85 8.38
C ARG A 33 -6.75 3.84 8.60
N CYS A 34 -6.71 4.86 7.74
CA CYS A 34 -5.77 5.97 7.82
C CYS A 34 -6.48 7.16 8.46
N TYR A 35 -5.84 7.80 9.45
CA TYR A 35 -6.34 9.00 10.10
C TYR A 35 -5.52 10.19 9.60
N ASP A 36 -6.18 11.18 9.00
CA ASP A 36 -5.55 12.37 8.46
C ASP A 36 -6.53 13.55 8.46
N ASP A 37 -6.04 14.76 8.19
CA ASP A 37 -6.86 15.93 7.89
C ASP A 37 -7.38 15.82 6.44
N PRO A 38 -8.71 15.78 6.23
CA PRO A 38 -9.29 15.70 4.88
C PRO A 38 -8.84 16.81 3.92
N GLU A 39 -8.44 17.99 4.42
CA GLU A 39 -7.97 19.09 3.57
C GLU A 39 -6.56 18.87 3.02
N LEU A 40 -5.77 17.98 3.63
CA LEU A 40 -4.39 17.68 3.23
C LEU A 40 -4.29 16.49 2.27
N ILE A 41 -5.36 15.69 2.16
CA ILE A 41 -5.38 14.49 1.31
C ILE A 41 -5.28 14.88 -0.17
N THR A 42 -4.27 14.36 -0.85
CA THR A 42 -4.11 14.47 -2.30
C THR A 42 -4.64 13.21 -2.98
N ALA A 43 -5.65 13.38 -3.83
CA ALA A 43 -6.24 12.29 -4.60
C ALA A 43 -6.72 12.81 -5.96
N LYS A 44 -5.82 12.91 -6.93
CA LYS A 44 -6.09 13.37 -8.30
C LYS A 44 -6.46 12.22 -9.22
N GLU A 45 -5.86 11.06 -8.99
CA GLU A 45 -5.99 9.91 -9.88
C GLU A 45 -7.20 9.04 -9.53
N LEU A 46 -7.85 8.55 -10.59
CA LEU A 46 -9.07 7.74 -10.51
C LEU A 46 -9.00 6.49 -11.38
N ALA A 47 -8.12 6.47 -12.37
CA ALA A 47 -7.99 5.38 -13.31
C ALA A 47 -7.32 4.17 -12.64
N ARG A 48 -7.62 2.97 -13.15
CA ARG A 48 -6.95 1.74 -12.71
C ARG A 48 -5.54 1.68 -13.27
N ASP A 49 -4.61 1.11 -12.52
CA ASP A 49 -3.23 0.83 -12.91
C ASP A 49 -2.43 2.10 -13.30
N VAL A 50 -2.81 3.26 -12.75
CA VAL A 50 -2.05 4.52 -12.91
C VAL A 50 -1.13 4.75 -11.72
N SER A 51 -0.05 5.48 -11.96
CA SER A 51 0.88 5.87 -10.89
C SER A 51 0.18 6.80 -9.90
N LEU A 52 0.15 6.41 -8.62
CA LEU A 52 -0.24 7.27 -7.51
C LEU A 52 0.96 7.94 -6.84
N SER A 53 2.06 8.19 -7.57
CA SER A 53 3.31 8.75 -7.02
C SER A 53 3.10 10.04 -6.24
N ASP A 54 2.19 10.89 -6.72
CA ASP A 54 1.88 12.22 -6.17
C ASP A 54 0.56 12.27 -5.37
N ASP A 55 -0.11 11.13 -5.24
CA ASP A 55 -1.34 10.97 -4.48
C ASP A 55 -1.05 10.23 -3.16
N ASP A 56 -1.88 10.48 -2.15
CA ASP A 56 -1.93 9.61 -0.99
C ASP A 56 -2.33 8.20 -1.43
N ARG A 57 -1.69 7.20 -0.83
CA ARG A 57 -1.91 5.82 -1.23
C ARG A 57 -1.54 4.85 -0.13
N ILE A 58 -2.15 3.68 -0.20
CA ILE A 58 -1.68 2.50 0.52
C ILE A 58 -1.21 1.45 -0.48
N GLN A 59 -0.16 0.73 -0.11
CA GLN A 59 0.35 -0.41 -0.83
C GLN A 59 0.44 -1.61 0.09
N VAL A 60 0.09 -2.78 -0.41
CA VAL A 60 0.20 -4.06 0.31
C VAL A 60 0.96 -5.03 -0.59
N ILE A 61 2.00 -5.63 -0.04
CA ILE A 61 2.85 -6.59 -0.76
C ILE A 61 2.82 -7.91 0.00
N PHE A 62 2.46 -8.99 -0.69
CA PHE A 62 2.50 -10.34 -0.17
C PHE A 62 3.66 -11.10 -0.80
N ASP A 63 4.69 -11.38 -0.01
CA ASP A 63 5.70 -12.39 -0.32
C ASP A 63 5.17 -13.76 0.14
N THR A 64 4.52 -14.48 -0.77
CA THR A 64 3.86 -15.75 -0.46
C THR A 64 4.83 -16.93 -0.30
N TYR A 65 6.07 -16.78 -0.75
CA TYR A 65 7.11 -17.83 -0.67
C TYR A 65 8.19 -17.52 0.36
N LEU A 66 8.15 -16.33 0.97
CA LEU A 66 9.13 -15.80 1.91
C LEU A 66 10.56 -15.82 1.33
N ASP A 67 10.67 -15.53 0.04
CA ASP A 67 11.96 -15.55 -0.68
C ASP A 67 12.63 -14.17 -0.77
N GLY A 68 11.89 -13.09 -0.49
CA GLY A 68 12.34 -11.71 -0.58
C GLY A 68 12.65 -11.26 -2.01
N ARG A 69 12.15 -11.97 -3.03
CA ARG A 69 12.45 -11.73 -4.45
C ARG A 69 11.21 -11.55 -5.30
N SER A 70 10.11 -12.19 -4.93
CA SER A 70 8.85 -12.15 -5.64
C SER A 70 7.68 -11.83 -4.71
N GLY A 71 6.60 -11.29 -5.26
CA GLY A 71 5.40 -11.04 -4.48
C GLY A 71 4.24 -10.49 -5.29
N TYR A 72 3.08 -10.43 -4.65
CA TYR A 72 1.89 -9.76 -5.19
C TYR A 72 1.80 -8.38 -4.58
N TRP A 73 1.77 -7.35 -5.41
CA TRP A 73 1.63 -5.96 -5.01
C TRP A 73 0.23 -5.46 -5.34
N PHE A 74 -0.35 -4.72 -4.41
CA PHE A 74 -1.64 -4.06 -4.55
C PHE A 74 -1.50 -2.61 -4.10
N GLN A 75 -2.24 -1.71 -4.74
CA GLN A 75 -2.30 -0.30 -4.43
C GLN A 75 -3.74 0.20 -4.42
N LEU A 76 -4.01 1.13 -3.50
CA LEU A 76 -5.29 1.81 -3.38
C LEU A 76 -5.07 3.31 -3.13
N GLY A 77 -5.77 4.14 -3.90
CA GLY A 77 -5.89 5.59 -3.66
C GLY A 77 -7.18 5.96 -2.91
N PRO A 78 -7.23 7.11 -2.21
CA PRO A 78 -8.39 7.55 -1.42
C PRO A 78 -9.71 7.63 -2.19
N ARG A 79 -9.65 7.86 -3.51
CA ARG A 79 -10.82 7.94 -4.39
C ARG A 79 -11.16 6.63 -5.11
N GLY A 80 -10.55 5.52 -4.69
CA GLY A 80 -10.82 4.20 -5.25
C GLY A 80 -10.04 3.88 -6.53
N SER A 81 -8.98 4.63 -6.84
CA SER A 81 -7.98 4.16 -7.80
C SER A 81 -7.35 2.86 -7.26
N ILE A 82 -7.22 1.86 -8.12
CA ILE A 82 -6.72 0.53 -7.77
C ILE A 82 -5.62 0.17 -8.76
N GLY A 83 -4.55 -0.45 -8.26
CA GLY A 83 -3.53 -1.09 -9.08
C GLY A 83 -3.11 -2.42 -8.48
N ASP A 84 -2.70 -3.36 -9.33
CA ASP A 84 -2.13 -4.63 -8.91
C ASP A 84 -1.02 -5.09 -9.87
N ALA A 85 -0.04 -5.81 -9.34
CA ALA A 85 1.10 -6.29 -10.10
C ALA A 85 1.75 -7.51 -9.43
N LEU A 86 2.43 -8.32 -10.22
CA LEU A 86 3.46 -9.25 -9.77
C LEU A 86 4.78 -8.50 -9.70
N VAL A 87 5.42 -8.59 -8.55
CA VAL A 87 6.78 -8.14 -8.31
C VAL A 87 7.71 -9.31 -8.53
N ASP A 88 8.71 -9.14 -9.39
CA ASP A 88 9.77 -10.14 -9.63
C ASP A 88 11.16 -9.50 -9.75
N ASP A 89 12.16 -10.33 -10.11
CA ASP A 89 13.57 -9.94 -10.30
C ASP A 89 14.13 -9.10 -9.14
N ASN A 90 13.82 -9.52 -7.90
CA ASN A 90 14.25 -8.83 -6.68
C ASN A 90 13.68 -7.41 -6.56
N GLY A 91 12.42 -7.20 -6.97
CA GLY A 91 11.71 -5.93 -6.83
C GLY A 91 11.92 -4.96 -7.98
N LYS A 92 12.49 -5.40 -9.10
CA LYS A 92 12.82 -4.53 -10.24
C LYS A 92 11.70 -4.41 -11.25
N ASN A 93 10.88 -5.45 -11.41
CA ASN A 93 9.80 -5.44 -12.38
C ASN A 93 8.45 -5.52 -11.68
N PHE A 94 7.51 -4.80 -12.28
CA PHE A 94 6.08 -4.87 -12.07
C PHE A 94 5.48 -5.22 -13.43
N ASN A 95 4.59 -6.21 -13.50
CA ASN A 95 3.96 -6.62 -14.76
C ASN A 95 2.65 -5.89 -15.07
#